data_AF-A0A498FGF9-F1
#
_entry.id   AF-A0A498FGF9-F1
#
_cell.length_a   1.000
_cell.length_b   1.000
_cell.length_c   1.000
_cell.angle_alpha   90.00
_cell.angle_beta   90.00
_cell.angle_gamma   90.00
#
_symmetry.space_group_name_H-M   'P 1'
#
loop_
_entity.id
_entity.type
_entity.pdbx_description
1 polymer ?
#
loop_
_entity_poly.entity_id
_entity_poly.type
_entity_poly.pdbx_seq_one_letter_code
_entity_poly.pdbx_strand_id
1 'polypeptide(L)'
;MTGDDAETGTEADPASDVSEPAGDGAGDGAEVSDVLPRPDDPLAEAVEAALTGRSAVVAVGVPIRLLPSVLAARERSSGPPWRVACRPGVVDALSRALVLGSAVAEAVETDEIRVRTGDPLGHGTGGTLFASPDRTDAVVGPGGDRTLATTTARAGSAALEADAAAVDGARATAESRFDAATPETVEMPSRSRLLDESRAVLDDRFADDLEALLASLDPGEFGRTTEITDRTLLVALAARHDHLFRDLRTWVGTDGVGIAPAQEFTGDRQALVDRGLIESIKVPMGPGRPMLRLRAVHDALLRARPEEVPDVLEGRFALPTDADGRVRDDARRGERRPVWKRRRW
;
A
#
# COMPACT_ATOMS: atom_id res chain seq x y z
N MET A 1 11.15 59.85 -35.92
CA MET A 1 12.14 59.17 -35.07
C MET A 1 12.04 59.87 -33.72
N THR A 2 11.04 59.43 -32.97
CA THR A 2 10.40 60.17 -31.87
C THR A 2 11.13 59.85 -30.58
N GLY A 3 11.66 60.88 -29.95
CA GLY A 3 12.09 60.87 -28.57
C GLY A 3 11.30 61.92 -27.79
N ASP A 4 11.25 61.66 -26.49
CA ASP A 4 10.91 62.56 -25.40
C ASP A 4 9.41 62.83 -25.16
N ASP A 5 8.96 62.49 -23.94
CA ASP A 5 7.86 63.17 -23.24
C ASP A 5 7.83 62.75 -21.76
N ALA A 6 8.30 63.69 -20.93
CA ALA A 6 7.62 64.32 -19.79
C ALA A 6 7.04 63.49 -18.61
N GLU A 7 7.55 63.88 -17.44
CA GLU A 7 7.01 63.78 -16.08
C GLU A 7 5.58 64.36 -15.97
N THR A 8 4.65 63.92 -15.13
CA THR A 8 4.51 64.11 -13.66
C THR A 8 3.09 63.58 -13.34
N GLY A 9 2.84 62.77 -12.31
CA GLY A 9 2.66 63.18 -10.92
C GLY A 9 1.24 62.84 -10.45
N THR A 10 1.09 62.31 -9.23
CA THR A 10 0.02 62.57 -8.23
C THR A 10 -0.03 61.42 -7.20
N GLU A 11 0.03 61.81 -5.92
CA GLU A 11 -0.04 61.00 -4.69
C GLU A 11 -1.28 60.11 -4.57
N ALA A 12 -1.13 58.98 -3.87
CA ALA A 12 -2.11 58.47 -2.91
C ALA A 12 -1.45 57.54 -1.88
N ASP A 13 -1.64 57.87 -0.60
CA ASP A 13 -1.28 57.08 0.60
C ASP A 13 -2.42 56.06 0.92
N PRO A 14 -2.40 55.25 2.00
CA PRO A 14 -2.41 53.80 1.90
C PRO A 14 -3.68 53.12 2.49
N ALA A 15 -3.66 51.79 2.43
CA ALA A 15 -4.54 50.82 3.11
C ALA A 15 -5.93 50.55 2.47
N SER A 16 -6.08 49.33 1.94
CA SER A 16 -7.28 48.52 2.07
C SER A 16 -6.91 47.06 1.84
N ASP A 17 -6.76 46.39 2.97
CA ASP A 17 -6.73 44.95 3.16
C ASP A 17 -7.96 44.31 2.49
N VAL A 18 -7.75 43.59 1.39
CA VAL A 18 -8.74 42.64 0.86
C VAL A 18 -7.99 41.35 0.63
N SER A 19 -7.99 40.54 1.68
CA SER A 19 -7.70 39.11 1.61
C SER A 19 -8.62 38.48 0.58
N GLU A 20 -8.09 38.16 -0.61
CA GLU A 20 -8.74 37.21 -1.51
C GLU A 20 -8.71 35.85 -0.82
N PRO A 21 -9.86 35.17 -0.65
CA PRO A 21 -9.84 33.82 -0.12
C PRO A 21 -9.10 32.95 -1.14
N ALA A 22 -8.04 32.31 -0.68
CA ALA A 22 -7.35 31.26 -1.41
C ALA A 22 -8.41 30.30 -1.94
N GLY A 23 -8.62 30.33 -3.25
CA GLY A 23 -9.47 29.37 -3.93
C GLY A 23 -8.89 27.99 -3.67
N ASP A 24 -9.67 27.13 -3.03
CA ASP A 24 -9.40 25.71 -2.91
C ASP A 24 -9.19 25.16 -4.34
N GLY A 25 -7.92 24.99 -4.70
CA GLY A 25 -7.50 24.32 -5.91
C GLY A 25 -7.86 22.85 -5.81
N ALA A 26 -9.08 22.51 -6.22
CA ALA A 26 -9.47 21.14 -6.52
C ALA A 26 -8.64 20.64 -7.71
N GLY A 27 -7.46 20.08 -7.41
CA GLY A 27 -6.56 19.48 -8.38
C GLY A 27 -7.02 18.09 -8.82
N ASP A 28 -7.93 18.06 -9.80
CA ASP A 28 -8.07 17.13 -10.95
C ASP A 28 -7.98 15.59 -10.79
N GLY A 29 -7.89 15.05 -9.57
CA GLY A 29 -7.96 13.62 -9.28
C GLY A 29 -8.17 13.37 -7.78
N ALA A 30 -8.89 12.35 -7.34
CA ALA A 30 -8.39 10.98 -7.55
C ALA A 30 -6.96 10.77 -6.97
N GLU A 31 -6.58 11.49 -5.90
CA GLU A 31 -5.33 11.44 -5.12
C GLU A 31 -5.05 10.02 -4.52
N VAL A 32 -4.86 9.00 -5.37
CA VAL A 32 -4.60 7.56 -5.07
C VAL A 32 -5.65 6.85 -4.17
N SER A 33 -6.72 7.54 -3.78
CA SER A 33 -7.71 7.17 -2.72
C SER A 33 -7.20 7.30 -1.27
N ASP A 34 -6.28 8.26 -1.10
CA ASP A 34 -5.79 8.97 0.09
C ASP A 34 -4.73 8.25 0.94
N VAL A 35 -3.60 7.94 0.28
CA VAL A 35 -2.29 7.45 0.75
C VAL A 35 -2.33 6.03 1.33
N LEU A 36 -1.28 5.24 1.08
CA LEU A 36 -1.13 3.95 1.76
C LEU A 36 -1.18 4.14 3.29
N PRO A 37 -1.68 3.15 4.03
CA PRO A 37 -1.73 3.20 5.48
C PRO A 37 -0.38 3.60 6.06
N ARG A 38 -0.39 4.52 7.04
CA ARG A 38 0.79 4.86 7.82
C ARG A 38 0.71 4.13 9.17
N PRO A 39 1.85 3.77 9.77
CA PRO A 39 1.89 3.42 11.18
C PRO A 39 1.25 4.53 12.03
N ASP A 40 0.54 4.14 13.09
CA ASP A 40 -0.05 5.05 14.08
C ASP A 40 -1.10 6.06 13.55
N ASP A 41 -2.00 5.66 12.64
CA ASP A 41 -3.17 6.48 12.25
C ASP A 41 -4.30 6.35 13.29
N PRO A 42 -4.59 7.39 14.11
CA PRO A 42 -5.60 7.29 15.18
C PRO A 42 -7.02 7.08 14.64
N LEU A 43 -7.30 7.52 13.41
CA LEU A 43 -8.59 7.23 12.78
C LEU A 43 -8.68 5.75 12.37
N ALA A 44 -7.59 5.17 11.88
CA ALA A 44 -7.53 3.75 11.54
C ALA A 44 -7.78 2.89 12.79
N GLU A 45 -7.14 3.22 13.92
CA GLU A 45 -7.39 2.57 15.22
C GLU A 45 -8.84 2.71 15.66
N ALA A 46 -9.42 3.92 15.57
CA ALA A 46 -10.81 4.15 15.92
C ALA A 46 -11.78 3.35 15.05
N VAL A 47 -11.49 3.22 13.74
CA VAL A 47 -12.28 2.40 12.81
C VAL A 47 -12.19 0.92 13.15
N GLU A 48 -10.99 0.39 13.40
CA GLU A 48 -10.80 -1.02 13.79
C GLU A 48 -11.56 -1.34 15.09
N ALA A 49 -11.38 -0.51 16.12
CA ALA A 49 -12.06 -0.66 17.39
C ALA A 49 -13.60 -0.56 17.25
N ALA A 50 -14.07 0.35 16.40
CA ALA A 50 -15.51 0.49 16.15
C ALA A 50 -16.09 -0.74 15.45
N LEU A 51 -15.38 -1.33 14.49
CA LEU A 51 -15.87 -2.43 13.65
C LEU A 51 -15.72 -3.81 14.28
N THR A 52 -14.79 -3.98 15.23
CA THR A 52 -14.52 -5.27 15.86
C THR A 52 -15.78 -5.87 16.49
N GLY A 53 -16.07 -7.14 16.17
CA GLY A 53 -17.23 -7.87 16.68
C GLY A 53 -18.54 -7.59 15.97
N ARG A 54 -18.55 -6.76 14.91
CA ARG A 54 -19.76 -6.51 14.12
C ARG A 54 -20.08 -7.63 13.15
N SER A 55 -21.36 -7.77 12.86
CA SER A 55 -21.85 -8.65 11.80
C SER A 55 -22.54 -7.84 10.69
N ALA A 56 -22.55 -8.40 9.48
CA ALA A 56 -23.25 -7.85 8.32
C ALA A 56 -22.94 -6.37 8.00
N VAL A 57 -21.67 -5.98 8.16
CA VAL A 57 -21.21 -4.60 7.89
C VAL A 57 -21.35 -4.27 6.42
N VAL A 58 -21.85 -3.07 6.14
CA VAL A 58 -21.85 -2.43 4.83
C VAL A 58 -21.06 -1.14 4.95
N ALA A 59 -19.92 -1.09 4.29
CA ALA A 59 -19.02 0.04 4.27
C ALA A 59 -19.06 0.69 2.89
N VAL A 60 -19.21 2.01 2.81
CA VAL A 60 -19.23 2.75 1.54
C VAL A 60 -18.30 3.94 1.58
N GLY A 61 -17.72 4.29 0.43
CA GLY A 61 -16.76 5.38 0.30
C GLY A 61 -15.45 5.10 1.03
N VAL A 62 -15.04 3.83 1.15
CA VAL A 62 -13.85 3.43 1.91
C VAL A 62 -12.56 3.78 1.15
N PRO A 63 -11.67 4.61 1.71
CA PRO A 63 -10.34 4.88 1.15
C PRO A 63 -9.36 3.73 1.44
N ILE A 64 -8.29 3.63 0.65
CA ILE A 64 -7.32 2.53 0.79
C ILE A 64 -6.70 2.47 2.20
N ARG A 65 -6.41 3.62 2.83
CA ARG A 65 -5.80 3.65 4.16
C ARG A 65 -6.62 3.02 5.28
N LEU A 66 -7.94 2.91 5.12
CA LEU A 66 -8.83 2.32 6.13
C LEU A 66 -9.05 0.82 5.91
N LEU A 67 -8.62 0.25 4.78
CA LEU A 67 -8.78 -1.17 4.49
C LEU A 67 -8.07 -2.09 5.49
N PRO A 68 -6.84 -1.81 5.98
CA PRO A 68 -6.22 -2.65 7.01
C PRO A 68 -7.08 -2.78 8.26
N SER A 69 -7.61 -1.66 8.76
CA SER A 69 -8.49 -1.65 9.94
C SER A 69 -9.78 -2.42 9.71
N VAL A 70 -10.33 -2.34 8.49
CA VAL A 70 -11.51 -3.13 8.10
C VAL A 70 -11.18 -4.62 8.08
N LEU A 71 -10.04 -5.01 7.50
CA LEU A 71 -9.60 -6.41 7.45
C LEU A 71 -9.29 -6.96 8.86
N ALA A 72 -8.54 -6.22 9.67
CA ALA A 72 -8.21 -6.61 11.04
C ALA A 72 -9.47 -6.74 11.92
N ALA A 73 -10.44 -5.84 11.76
CA ALA A 73 -11.73 -5.97 12.44
C ALA A 73 -12.54 -7.16 11.92
N ARG A 74 -12.49 -7.44 10.61
CA ARG A 74 -13.17 -8.58 10.00
C ARG A 74 -12.60 -9.91 10.48
N GLU A 75 -11.28 -10.05 10.57
CA GLU A 75 -10.59 -11.26 11.05
C GLU A 75 -11.02 -11.63 12.48
N ARG A 76 -11.32 -10.62 13.31
CA ARG A 76 -11.83 -10.80 14.68
C ARG A 76 -13.36 -10.86 14.78
N SER A 77 -14.04 -10.94 13.64
CA SER A 77 -15.49 -10.99 13.52
C SER A 77 -15.94 -12.26 12.80
N SER A 78 -17.22 -12.60 12.92
CA SER A 78 -17.79 -13.77 12.25
C SER A 78 -19.13 -13.45 11.61
N GLY A 79 -19.60 -14.38 10.77
CA GLY A 79 -20.86 -14.25 10.05
C GLY A 79 -20.68 -13.87 8.59
N PRO A 80 -21.72 -13.32 7.95
CA PRO A 80 -21.75 -13.14 6.50
C PRO A 80 -20.65 -12.19 6.01
N PRO A 81 -20.28 -12.26 4.70
CA PRO A 81 -19.29 -11.38 4.11
C PRO A 81 -19.62 -9.91 4.34
N TRP A 82 -18.61 -9.12 4.66
CA TRP A 82 -18.79 -7.67 4.73
C TRP A 82 -18.84 -7.08 3.31
N ARG A 83 -19.70 -6.11 3.09
CA ARG A 83 -19.86 -5.45 1.79
C ARG A 83 -19.12 -4.12 1.82
N VAL A 84 -18.09 -3.97 0.99
CA VAL A 84 -17.19 -2.81 1.01
C VAL A 84 -17.18 -2.14 -0.36
N ALA A 85 -17.82 -0.97 -0.47
CA ALA A 85 -17.68 -0.09 -1.61
C ALA A 85 -16.53 0.89 -1.36
N CYS A 86 -15.42 0.61 -2.03
CA CYS A 86 -14.22 1.43 -2.07
C CYS A 86 -14.42 2.68 -2.94
N ARG A 87 -13.53 3.64 -2.76
CA ARG A 87 -13.46 4.82 -3.64
C ARG A 87 -12.88 4.47 -5.01
N PRO A 88 -13.15 5.29 -6.03
CA PRO A 88 -12.42 5.23 -7.30
C PRO A 88 -10.90 5.23 -7.07
N GLY A 89 -10.19 4.36 -7.79
CA GLY A 89 -8.74 4.22 -7.73
C GLY A 89 -8.19 3.30 -6.63
N VAL A 90 -9.00 2.89 -5.64
CA VAL A 90 -8.54 1.95 -4.58
C VAL A 90 -8.10 0.62 -5.18
N VAL A 91 -8.89 0.04 -6.09
CA VAL A 91 -8.60 -1.28 -6.68
C VAL A 91 -7.29 -1.26 -7.48
N ASP A 92 -7.08 -0.22 -8.28
CA ASP A 92 -5.82 -0.01 -9.01
C ASP A 92 -4.62 0.20 -8.06
N ALA A 93 -4.80 0.88 -6.92
CA ALA A 93 -3.78 1.01 -5.90
C ALA A 93 -3.47 -0.33 -5.19
N LEU A 94 -4.48 -1.17 -4.94
CA LEU A 94 -4.29 -2.52 -4.39
C LEU A 94 -3.48 -3.42 -5.35
N SER A 95 -3.68 -3.30 -6.66
CA SER A 95 -2.87 -4.00 -7.67
C SER A 95 -1.38 -3.61 -7.66
N ARG A 96 -1.00 -2.56 -6.92
CA ARG A 96 0.38 -2.07 -6.78
C ARG A 96 0.93 -2.17 -5.36
N ALA A 97 0.16 -2.71 -4.41
CA ALA A 97 0.55 -2.85 -3.02
C ALA A 97 0.54 -4.34 -2.66
N LEU A 98 1.69 -5.03 -2.77
CA LEU A 98 1.77 -6.49 -2.61
C LEU A 98 1.15 -6.96 -1.28
N VAL A 99 1.49 -6.32 -0.17
CA VAL A 99 1.06 -6.75 1.17
C VAL A 99 -0.44 -6.56 1.37
N LEU A 100 -0.96 -5.34 1.17
CA LEU A 100 -2.38 -5.04 1.33
C LEU A 100 -3.24 -5.67 0.22
N GLY A 101 -2.79 -5.60 -1.03
CA GLY A 101 -3.50 -6.13 -2.19
C GLY A 101 -3.73 -7.64 -2.08
N SER A 102 -2.70 -8.41 -1.70
CA SER A 102 -2.84 -9.86 -1.51
C SER A 102 -3.74 -10.21 -0.31
N ALA A 103 -3.72 -9.39 0.75
CA ALA A 103 -4.62 -9.57 1.89
C ALA A 103 -6.09 -9.33 1.53
N VAL A 104 -6.37 -8.27 0.75
CA VAL A 104 -7.72 -7.99 0.25
C VAL A 104 -8.17 -9.09 -0.71
N ALA A 105 -7.29 -9.53 -1.60
CA ALA A 105 -7.58 -10.63 -2.52
C ALA A 105 -7.88 -11.94 -1.79
N GLU A 106 -7.13 -12.27 -0.74
CA GLU A 106 -7.40 -13.40 0.14
C GLU A 106 -8.80 -13.30 0.76
N ALA A 107 -9.13 -12.18 1.39
CA ALA A 107 -10.42 -11.99 2.04
C ALA A 107 -11.61 -12.01 1.06
N VAL A 108 -11.39 -11.64 -0.21
CA VAL A 108 -12.38 -11.79 -1.29
C VAL A 108 -12.53 -13.25 -1.70
N GLU A 109 -11.42 -13.96 -1.89
CA GLU A 109 -11.41 -15.37 -2.31
C GLU A 109 -12.05 -16.28 -1.25
N THR A 110 -11.85 -15.98 0.04
CA THR A 110 -12.45 -16.72 1.17
C THR A 110 -13.89 -16.31 1.50
N ASP A 111 -14.51 -15.42 0.69
CA ASP A 111 -15.85 -14.82 0.92
C ASP A 111 -16.00 -14.19 2.31
N GLU A 112 -14.93 -13.56 2.84
CA GLU A 112 -14.99 -12.75 4.06
C GLU A 112 -15.45 -11.33 3.77
N ILE A 113 -15.07 -10.78 2.61
CA ILE A 113 -15.48 -9.47 2.14
C ILE A 113 -15.88 -9.50 0.67
N ARG A 114 -16.71 -8.55 0.26
CA ARG A 114 -17.05 -8.26 -1.13
C ARG A 114 -16.67 -6.84 -1.44
N VAL A 115 -15.82 -6.66 -2.45
CA VAL A 115 -15.29 -5.35 -2.84
C VAL A 115 -16.02 -4.85 -4.10
N ARG A 116 -16.33 -3.55 -4.10
CA ARG A 116 -16.85 -2.81 -5.26
C ARG A 116 -16.24 -1.41 -5.29
N THR A 117 -16.33 -0.72 -6.42
CA THR A 117 -15.88 0.65 -6.60
C THR A 117 -17.10 1.57 -6.76
N GLY A 118 -17.32 2.45 -5.79
CA GLY A 118 -18.42 3.41 -5.80
C GLY A 118 -18.08 4.70 -6.55
N ASP A 119 -19.07 5.58 -6.68
CA ASP A 119 -18.88 6.90 -7.30
C ASP A 119 -17.97 7.81 -6.44
N PRO A 120 -17.28 8.78 -7.06
CA PRO A 120 -16.54 9.80 -6.32
C PRO A 120 -17.46 10.54 -5.34
N LEU A 121 -17.09 10.55 -4.06
CA LEU A 121 -17.75 11.35 -3.04
C LEU A 121 -16.97 12.67 -2.87
N GLY A 122 -17.66 13.79 -2.91
CA GLY A 122 -17.07 15.13 -3.09
C GLY A 122 -16.22 15.70 -1.93
N HIS A 123 -15.81 14.92 -0.92
CA HIS A 123 -15.17 15.48 0.28
C HIS A 123 -14.10 14.61 0.96
N GLY A 124 -12.99 14.18 0.33
CA GLY A 124 -11.99 13.35 1.04
C GLY A 124 -12.67 12.19 1.79
N THR A 125 -12.32 11.75 3.02
CA THR A 125 -13.12 10.74 3.78
C THR A 125 -14.50 11.19 4.24
N GLY A 126 -14.83 12.46 4.12
CA GLY A 126 -16.19 12.95 4.34
C GLY A 126 -17.11 12.27 3.33
N GLY A 127 -17.76 11.20 3.75
CA GLY A 127 -18.50 10.30 2.86
C GLY A 127 -18.26 8.81 3.15
N THR A 128 -17.23 8.47 3.92
CA THR A 128 -17.05 7.11 4.43
C THR A 128 -18.06 6.81 5.52
N LEU A 129 -18.80 5.71 5.35
CA LEU A 129 -19.85 5.27 6.26
C LEU A 129 -19.72 3.76 6.49
N PHE A 130 -19.81 3.33 7.74
CA PHE A 130 -19.88 1.93 8.15
C PHE A 130 -21.23 1.68 8.82
N ALA A 131 -22.03 0.74 8.30
CA ALA A 131 -23.35 0.43 8.82
C ALA A 131 -23.50 -1.06 9.17
N SER A 132 -24.00 -1.31 10.37
CA SER A 132 -24.41 -2.61 10.92
C SER A 132 -25.88 -2.52 11.35
N PRO A 133 -26.57 -3.64 11.65
CA PRO A 133 -27.98 -3.61 12.04
C PRO A 133 -28.30 -2.73 13.25
N ASP A 134 -27.36 -2.55 14.17
CA ASP A 134 -27.54 -1.88 15.45
C ASP A 134 -26.70 -0.60 15.60
N ARG A 135 -25.82 -0.31 14.66
CA ARG A 135 -24.86 0.79 14.77
C ARG A 135 -24.39 1.30 13.41
N THR A 136 -24.18 2.60 13.35
CA THR A 136 -23.63 3.29 12.19
C THR A 136 -22.52 4.24 12.61
N ASP A 137 -21.43 4.31 11.84
CA ASP A 137 -20.30 5.21 12.08
C ASP A 137 -19.93 5.91 10.79
N ALA A 138 -19.99 7.25 10.81
CA ALA A 138 -19.60 8.09 9.70
C ALA A 138 -18.27 8.77 10.01
N VAL A 139 -17.36 8.80 9.04
CA VAL A 139 -16.13 9.59 9.16
C VAL A 139 -16.45 11.06 8.90
N VAL A 140 -16.17 11.91 9.88
CA VAL A 140 -16.49 13.35 9.86
C VAL A 140 -15.25 14.18 10.22
N GLY A 141 -15.29 15.47 9.92
CA GLY A 141 -14.21 16.42 10.21
C GLY A 141 -13.34 16.75 8.98
N PRO A 142 -12.51 17.81 9.08
CA PRO A 142 -11.63 18.26 8.00
C PRO A 142 -10.49 17.28 7.73
N GLY A 143 -9.83 17.40 6.57
CA GLY A 143 -8.63 16.60 6.26
C GLY A 143 -7.53 16.82 7.30
N GLY A 144 -7.11 15.75 7.99
CA GLY A 144 -6.08 15.80 9.04
C GLY A 144 -6.60 15.75 10.48
N ASP A 145 -7.90 16.00 10.71
CA ASP A 145 -8.53 15.93 12.04
C ASP A 145 -9.90 15.24 11.94
N ARG A 146 -9.84 13.97 11.51
CA ARG A 146 -11.03 13.17 11.20
C ARG A 146 -11.36 12.27 12.38
N THR A 147 -12.65 12.12 12.65
CA THR A 147 -13.18 11.28 13.74
C THR A 147 -14.42 10.52 13.31
N LEU A 148 -14.94 9.64 14.18
CA LEU A 148 -16.16 8.88 13.96
C LEU A 148 -17.35 9.53 14.67
N ALA A 149 -18.36 9.91 13.90
CA ALA A 149 -19.69 10.18 14.43
C ALA A 149 -20.47 8.87 14.53
N THR A 150 -20.80 8.45 15.74
CA THR A 150 -21.46 7.16 16.02
C THR A 150 -22.94 7.35 16.34
N THR A 151 -23.80 6.53 15.71
CA THR A 151 -25.22 6.39 16.04
C THR A 151 -25.49 4.92 16.40
N THR A 152 -26.15 4.65 17.53
CA THR A 152 -26.48 3.29 17.99
C THR A 152 -27.96 3.13 18.27
N ALA A 153 -28.56 2.04 17.80
CA ALA A 153 -29.90 1.62 18.18
C ALA A 153 -29.84 0.88 19.53
N ARG A 154 -30.01 1.59 20.66
CA ARG A 154 -30.11 0.96 21.99
C ARG A 154 -31.59 0.82 22.39
N ALA A 155 -31.98 -0.30 23.02
CA ALA A 155 -33.38 -0.50 23.43
C ALA A 155 -33.76 0.34 24.68
N GLY A 156 -34.95 0.97 24.70
CA GLY A 156 -35.59 1.44 25.95
C GLY A 156 -36.27 2.84 26.08
N SER A 157 -36.44 3.70 25.06
CA SER A 157 -37.16 4.99 25.18
C SER A 157 -37.52 5.63 23.81
N ALA A 158 -38.39 6.66 23.78
CA ALA A 158 -38.86 7.33 22.55
C ALA A 158 -37.76 8.07 21.76
N ALA A 159 -36.70 8.56 22.42
CA ALA A 159 -35.53 9.09 21.72
C ALA A 159 -34.77 8.00 20.93
N LEU A 160 -34.94 6.74 21.32
CA LEU A 160 -34.27 5.59 20.71
C LEU A 160 -35.01 5.02 19.50
N GLU A 161 -36.31 5.28 19.36
CA GLU A 161 -37.03 4.96 18.10
C GLU A 161 -36.49 5.81 16.95
N ALA A 162 -36.15 7.07 17.22
CA ALA A 162 -35.46 7.93 16.27
C ALA A 162 -34.04 7.43 15.94
N ASP A 163 -33.29 6.96 16.95
CA ASP A 163 -31.94 6.40 16.73
C ASP A 163 -31.98 5.10 15.93
N ALA A 164 -32.95 4.21 16.21
CA ALA A 164 -33.16 2.98 15.45
C ALA A 164 -33.54 3.30 13.99
N ALA A 165 -34.49 4.21 13.77
CA ALA A 165 -34.85 4.65 12.42
C ALA A 165 -33.68 5.32 11.68
N ALA A 166 -32.82 6.05 12.40
CA ALA A 166 -31.61 6.64 11.83
C ALA A 166 -30.57 5.57 11.43
N VAL A 167 -30.37 4.55 12.27
CA VAL A 167 -29.49 3.41 11.95
C VAL A 167 -30.01 2.65 10.73
N ASP A 168 -31.30 2.32 10.72
CA ASP A 168 -31.95 1.62 9.60
C ASP A 168 -31.86 2.43 8.31
N GLY A 169 -32.15 3.73 8.37
CA GLY A 169 -32.06 4.63 7.22
C GLY A 169 -30.63 4.76 6.69
N ALA A 170 -29.64 4.88 7.57
CA ALA A 170 -28.24 4.95 7.17
C ALA A 170 -27.75 3.62 6.57
N ARG A 171 -28.17 2.48 7.15
CA ARG A 171 -27.89 1.16 6.61
C ARG A 171 -28.50 0.96 5.24
N ALA A 172 -29.78 1.27 5.05
CA ALA A 172 -30.45 1.17 3.75
C ALA A 172 -29.77 2.05 2.69
N THR A 173 -29.29 3.24 3.10
CA THR A 173 -28.53 4.11 2.21
C THR A 173 -27.16 3.51 1.85
N ALA A 174 -26.45 2.92 2.82
CA ALA A 174 -25.18 2.23 2.56
C ALA A 174 -25.37 1.03 1.63
N GLU A 175 -26.42 0.23 1.84
CA GLU A 175 -26.78 -0.90 0.98
C GLU A 175 -27.07 -0.46 -0.45
N SER A 176 -27.92 0.57 -0.63
CA SER A 176 -28.22 1.14 -1.94
C SER A 176 -26.96 1.64 -2.67
N ARG A 177 -26.05 2.32 -1.97
CA ARG A 177 -24.78 2.78 -2.54
C ARG A 177 -23.85 1.63 -2.92
N PHE A 178 -23.78 0.58 -2.10
CA PHE A 178 -23.01 -0.61 -2.44
C PHE A 178 -23.60 -1.33 -3.66
N ASP A 179 -24.92 -1.44 -3.72
CA ASP A 179 -25.62 -2.11 -4.82
C ASP A 179 -25.45 -1.37 -6.14
N ALA A 180 -25.41 -0.03 -6.11
CA ALA A 180 -25.11 0.83 -7.26
C ALA A 180 -23.61 0.87 -7.65
N ALA A 181 -22.70 0.49 -6.75
CA ALA A 181 -21.26 0.47 -7.03
C ALA A 181 -20.87 -0.59 -8.06
N THR A 182 -19.79 -0.33 -8.79
CA THR A 182 -19.29 -1.19 -9.86
C THR A 182 -18.52 -2.38 -9.28
N PRO A 183 -18.86 -3.63 -9.63
CA PRO A 183 -18.03 -4.79 -9.31
C PRO A 183 -16.70 -4.71 -10.07
N GLU A 184 -15.61 -4.64 -9.33
CA GLU A 184 -14.26 -4.55 -9.88
C GLU A 184 -13.38 -5.57 -9.14
N THR A 185 -12.49 -6.24 -9.87
CA THR A 185 -11.67 -7.32 -9.31
C THR A 185 -10.31 -6.76 -8.91
N VAL A 186 -9.84 -7.10 -7.71
CA VAL A 186 -8.47 -6.83 -7.29
C VAL A 186 -7.57 -7.77 -8.10
N GLU A 187 -6.71 -7.22 -8.97
CA GLU A 187 -5.89 -8.04 -9.87
C GLU A 187 -4.77 -8.79 -9.13
N MET A 188 -4.39 -8.30 -7.94
CA MET A 188 -3.39 -8.97 -7.09
C MET A 188 -3.86 -10.38 -6.71
N PRO A 189 -2.99 -11.41 -6.77
CA PRO A 189 -3.34 -12.74 -6.29
C PRO A 189 -3.55 -12.76 -4.77
N SER A 190 -4.40 -13.68 -4.31
CA SER A 190 -4.53 -14.02 -2.88
C SER A 190 -3.21 -14.54 -2.31
N ARG A 191 -3.04 -14.41 -0.99
CA ARG A 191 -1.80 -14.85 -0.32
C ARG A 191 -1.62 -16.34 -0.45
N SER A 192 -2.67 -17.12 -0.26
CA SER A 192 -2.67 -18.57 -0.40
C SER A 192 -2.22 -18.99 -1.80
N ARG A 193 -2.81 -18.40 -2.85
CA ARG A 193 -2.40 -18.68 -4.24
C ARG A 193 -0.95 -18.27 -4.52
N LEU A 194 -0.54 -17.10 -4.03
CA LEU A 194 0.81 -16.58 -4.20
C LEU A 194 1.86 -17.53 -3.60
N LEU A 195 1.60 -18.07 -2.40
CA LEU A 195 2.46 -19.02 -1.73
C LEU A 195 2.45 -20.40 -2.41
N ASP A 196 1.28 -20.95 -2.71
CA ASP A 196 1.14 -22.27 -3.34
C ASP A 196 1.82 -22.35 -4.70
N GLU A 197 1.60 -21.34 -5.56
CA GLU A 197 2.28 -21.26 -6.86
C GLU A 197 3.78 -21.05 -6.72
N SER A 198 4.22 -20.34 -5.66
CA SER A 198 5.67 -20.17 -5.41
C SER A 198 6.33 -21.49 -5.00
N ARG A 199 5.65 -22.33 -4.21
CA ARG A 199 6.12 -23.70 -3.88
C ARG A 199 6.25 -24.55 -5.13
N ALA A 200 5.28 -24.43 -6.05
CA ALA A 200 5.26 -25.22 -7.28
C ALA A 200 6.32 -24.79 -8.31
N VAL A 201 6.56 -23.49 -8.48
CA VAL A 201 7.46 -22.96 -9.52
C VAL A 201 8.88 -22.70 -9.03
N LEU A 202 9.05 -22.33 -7.75
CA LEU A 202 10.34 -21.99 -7.15
C LEU A 202 10.80 -23.09 -6.19
N ASP A 203 10.55 -22.95 -4.89
CA ASP A 203 10.73 -24.00 -3.88
C ASP A 203 10.02 -23.64 -2.56
N ASP A 204 9.91 -24.63 -1.65
CA ASP A 204 9.29 -24.46 -0.33
C ASP A 204 10.01 -23.38 0.51
N ARG A 205 11.33 -23.30 0.41
CA ARG A 205 12.14 -22.34 1.20
C ARG A 205 11.82 -20.90 0.82
N PHE A 206 11.69 -20.63 -0.47
CA PHE A 206 11.27 -19.30 -0.94
C PHE A 206 9.85 -18.99 -0.48
N ALA A 207 8.93 -19.95 -0.56
CA ALA A 207 7.55 -19.75 -0.14
C ALA A 207 7.44 -19.46 1.36
N ASP A 208 8.14 -20.22 2.19
CA ASP A 208 8.13 -20.05 3.65
C ASP A 208 8.76 -18.70 4.06
N ASP A 209 9.85 -18.30 3.40
CA ASP A 209 10.46 -16.99 3.64
C ASP A 209 9.56 -15.84 3.13
N LEU A 210 8.82 -16.04 2.02
CA LEU A 210 7.85 -15.07 1.52
C LEU A 210 6.66 -14.93 2.47
N GLU A 211 6.17 -16.03 3.02
CA GLU A 211 5.11 -16.06 4.01
C GLU A 211 5.51 -15.29 5.28
N ALA A 212 6.70 -15.59 5.83
CA ALA A 212 7.24 -14.90 6.98
C ALA A 212 7.43 -13.40 6.73
N LEU A 213 7.97 -13.02 5.57
CA LEU A 213 8.12 -11.63 5.16
C LEU A 213 6.76 -10.90 5.05
N LEU A 214 5.78 -11.48 4.36
CA LEU A 214 4.47 -10.86 4.19
C LEU A 214 3.72 -10.72 5.53
N ALA A 215 3.97 -11.61 6.49
CA ALA A 215 3.41 -11.54 7.83
C ALA A 215 4.06 -10.46 8.71
N SER A 216 5.31 -10.07 8.42
CA SER A 216 6.03 -9.04 9.19
C SER A 216 5.85 -7.62 8.66
N LEU A 217 5.51 -7.46 7.38
CA LEU A 217 5.41 -6.16 6.73
C LEU A 217 4.10 -5.46 7.04
N ASP A 218 4.17 -4.14 7.23
CA ASP A 218 2.97 -3.32 7.31
C ASP A 218 2.29 -3.21 5.93
N PRO A 219 0.95 -3.10 5.85
CA PRO A 219 0.22 -3.14 4.57
C PRO A 219 0.60 -2.05 3.55
N GLY A 220 1.23 -0.96 4.01
CA GLY A 220 1.70 0.15 3.17
C GLY A 220 3.15 0.03 2.68
N GLU A 221 3.91 -0.95 3.16
CA GLU A 221 5.34 -1.06 2.84
C GLU A 221 5.59 -1.69 1.47
N PHE A 222 6.69 -1.26 0.84
CA PHE A 222 7.21 -1.80 -0.42
C PHE A 222 6.20 -1.86 -1.58
N GLY A 223 5.31 -0.88 -1.70
CA GLY A 223 4.47 -0.72 -2.90
C GLY A 223 5.27 -0.43 -4.18
N ARG A 224 4.67 -0.51 -5.37
CA ARG A 224 5.39 -0.26 -6.64
C ARG A 224 5.89 1.18 -6.83
N THR A 225 5.46 2.09 -5.98
CA THR A 225 5.82 3.52 -6.02
C THR A 225 6.91 3.89 -5.02
N THR A 226 7.37 2.96 -4.19
CA THR A 226 8.48 3.19 -3.24
C THR A 226 9.83 3.03 -3.94
N GLU A 227 10.90 3.58 -3.34
CA GLU A 227 12.26 3.43 -3.88
C GLU A 227 12.69 1.96 -3.95
N ILE A 228 12.40 1.21 -2.89
CA ILE A 228 12.54 -0.24 -2.85
C ILE A 228 11.14 -0.80 -3.05
N THR A 229 10.91 -1.46 -4.18
CA THR A 229 9.59 -1.97 -4.57
C THR A 229 9.38 -3.41 -4.09
N ASP A 230 8.13 -3.87 -4.15
CA ASP A 230 7.74 -5.28 -4.08
C ASP A 230 8.59 -6.16 -5.00
N ARG A 231 8.87 -5.71 -6.22
CA ARG A 231 9.73 -6.41 -7.18
C ARG A 231 11.16 -6.52 -6.69
N THR A 232 11.71 -5.46 -6.08
CA THR A 232 13.05 -5.50 -5.48
C THR A 232 13.11 -6.53 -4.34
N LEU A 233 12.09 -6.57 -3.47
CA LEU A 233 11.98 -7.60 -2.42
C LEU A 233 11.96 -9.01 -2.99
N LEU A 234 11.09 -9.28 -3.98
CA LEU A 234 10.94 -10.61 -4.57
C LEU A 234 12.23 -11.09 -5.26
N VAL A 235 12.96 -10.19 -5.94
CA VAL A 235 14.27 -10.54 -6.53
C VAL A 235 15.32 -10.82 -5.46
N ALA A 236 15.34 -10.03 -4.38
CA ALA A 236 16.27 -10.25 -3.27
C ALA A 236 16.02 -11.59 -2.59
N LEU A 237 14.75 -11.93 -2.36
CA LEU A 237 14.36 -13.22 -1.78
C LEU A 237 14.72 -14.38 -2.71
N ALA A 238 14.43 -14.27 -4.00
CA ALA A 238 14.81 -15.29 -4.98
C ALA A 238 16.34 -15.51 -5.03
N ALA A 239 17.12 -14.44 -4.90
CA ALA A 239 18.56 -14.51 -4.85
C ALA A 239 19.09 -15.20 -3.57
N ARG A 240 18.40 -15.07 -2.43
CA ARG A 240 18.74 -15.79 -1.18
C ARG A 240 18.65 -17.31 -1.33
N HIS A 241 17.79 -17.80 -2.24
CA HIS A 241 17.59 -19.22 -2.49
C HIS A 241 18.23 -19.75 -3.79
N ASP A 242 19.09 -18.96 -4.44
CA ASP A 242 19.81 -19.34 -5.67
C ASP A 242 18.90 -19.64 -6.90
N HIS A 243 17.71 -19.02 -6.95
CA HIS A 243 16.71 -19.27 -8.01
C HIS A 243 17.13 -18.73 -9.39
N LEU A 244 16.61 -19.36 -10.44
CA LEU A 244 16.75 -18.83 -11.79
C LEU A 244 15.84 -17.61 -11.96
N PHE A 245 16.38 -16.54 -12.53
CA PHE A 245 15.62 -15.33 -12.80
C PHE A 245 14.46 -15.58 -13.78
N ARG A 246 14.60 -16.57 -14.66
CA ARG A 246 13.51 -17.00 -15.54
C ARG A 246 12.34 -17.55 -14.74
N ASP A 247 12.60 -18.42 -13.77
CA ASP A 247 11.55 -19.10 -13.01
C ASP A 247 10.82 -18.09 -12.13
N LEU A 248 11.55 -17.17 -11.49
CA LEU A 248 10.97 -16.02 -10.78
C LEU A 248 10.05 -15.22 -11.70
N ARG A 249 10.51 -14.87 -12.90
CA ARG A 249 9.75 -14.08 -13.88
C ARG A 249 8.53 -14.81 -14.43
N THR A 250 8.60 -16.14 -14.56
CA THR A 250 7.48 -16.97 -14.95
C THR A 250 6.44 -17.01 -13.84
N TRP A 251 6.86 -17.20 -12.58
CA TRP A 251 5.96 -17.19 -11.43
C TRP A 251 5.27 -15.83 -11.25
N VAL A 252 6.01 -14.71 -11.14
CA VAL A 252 5.42 -13.38 -10.92
C VAL A 252 4.66 -12.79 -12.11
N GLY A 253 4.92 -13.31 -13.32
CA GLY A 253 4.43 -12.74 -14.57
C GLY A 253 2.92 -12.81 -14.73
N THR A 254 2.40 -12.14 -15.75
CA THR A 254 0.97 -12.19 -16.14
C THR A 254 0.48 -13.59 -16.48
N ASP A 255 1.38 -14.45 -16.98
CA ASP A 255 1.09 -15.86 -17.29
C ASP A 255 1.24 -16.77 -16.05
N GLY A 256 1.66 -16.23 -14.91
CA GLY A 256 1.79 -16.90 -13.62
C GLY A 256 0.78 -16.38 -12.61
N VAL A 257 1.24 -15.87 -11.45
CA VAL A 257 0.38 -15.31 -10.41
C VAL A 257 -0.11 -13.89 -10.70
N GLY A 258 0.41 -13.23 -11.74
CA GLY A 258 -0.12 -11.95 -12.20
C GLY A 258 0.27 -10.74 -11.35
N ILE A 259 1.41 -10.77 -10.66
CA ILE A 259 1.89 -9.61 -9.89
C ILE A 259 2.25 -8.49 -10.87
N ALA A 260 3.25 -8.67 -11.71
CA ALA A 260 3.70 -7.63 -12.64
C ALA A 260 4.26 -8.24 -13.94
N PRO A 261 4.27 -7.48 -15.06
CA PRO A 261 4.89 -7.94 -16.29
C PRO A 261 6.34 -8.36 -16.07
N ALA A 262 6.70 -9.53 -16.60
CA ALA A 262 8.00 -10.16 -16.37
C ALA A 262 9.20 -9.26 -16.72
N GLN A 263 9.05 -8.31 -17.64
CA GLN A 263 10.15 -7.41 -18.05
C GLN A 263 10.51 -6.38 -16.97
N GLU A 264 9.55 -6.01 -16.12
CA GLU A 264 9.71 -4.94 -15.14
C GLU A 264 10.73 -5.27 -14.05
N PHE A 265 10.94 -6.56 -13.76
CA PHE A 265 11.91 -7.05 -12.78
C PHE A 265 13.38 -6.84 -13.21
N THR A 266 13.64 -6.52 -14.49
CA THR A 266 15.01 -6.37 -14.99
C THR A 266 15.72 -5.18 -14.32
N GLY A 267 14.99 -4.08 -14.10
CA GLY A 267 15.50 -2.89 -13.43
C GLY A 267 15.83 -3.17 -11.96
N ASP A 268 14.90 -3.77 -11.22
CA ASP A 268 15.08 -4.12 -9.81
C ASP A 268 16.27 -5.07 -9.59
N ARG A 269 16.40 -6.08 -10.46
CA ARG A 269 17.57 -6.96 -10.46
C ARG A 269 18.87 -6.21 -10.70
N GLN A 270 18.89 -5.29 -11.67
CA GLN A 270 20.09 -4.51 -11.99
C GLN A 270 20.47 -3.61 -10.80
N ALA A 271 19.50 -2.97 -10.16
CA ALA A 271 19.71 -2.14 -8.97
C ALA A 271 20.35 -2.93 -7.81
N LEU A 272 19.91 -4.18 -7.58
CA LEU A 272 20.50 -5.06 -6.57
C LEU A 272 21.93 -5.51 -6.91
N VAL A 273 22.21 -5.75 -8.20
CA VAL A 273 23.56 -6.10 -8.69
C VAL A 273 24.52 -4.94 -8.55
N ASP A 274 24.11 -3.73 -8.95
CA ASP A 274 24.97 -2.54 -8.89
C ASP A 274 25.26 -2.15 -7.43
N ARG A 275 24.29 -2.38 -6.54
CA ARG A 275 24.46 -2.26 -5.09
C ARG A 275 25.25 -3.43 -4.49
N GLY A 276 25.62 -4.46 -5.24
CA GLY A 276 26.42 -5.59 -4.76
C GLY A 276 25.72 -6.43 -3.70
N LEU A 277 24.39 -6.44 -3.70
CA LEU A 277 23.58 -7.31 -2.82
C LEU A 277 23.51 -8.72 -3.39
N ILE A 278 23.36 -8.80 -4.72
CA ILE A 278 23.24 -10.05 -5.46
C ILE A 278 24.22 -10.07 -6.64
N GLU A 279 24.44 -11.25 -7.19
CA GLU A 279 25.03 -11.47 -8.50
C GLU A 279 24.04 -12.20 -9.43
N SER A 280 24.23 -12.02 -10.73
CA SER A 280 23.44 -12.68 -11.78
C SER A 280 24.37 -13.55 -12.63
N ILE A 281 24.49 -14.82 -12.28
CA ILE A 281 25.42 -15.78 -12.90
C ILE A 281 24.79 -16.36 -14.18
N LYS A 282 25.53 -16.39 -15.28
CA LYS A 282 25.10 -17.09 -16.50
C LYS A 282 25.28 -18.59 -16.32
N VAL A 283 24.19 -19.34 -16.44
CA VAL A 283 24.15 -20.80 -16.33
C VAL A 283 23.77 -21.38 -17.71
N PRO A 284 24.62 -22.24 -18.31
CA PRO A 284 24.26 -22.94 -19.54
C PRO A 284 23.21 -24.01 -19.25
N MET A 285 22.12 -24.00 -19.99
CA MET A 285 20.99 -24.93 -19.81
C MET A 285 20.60 -25.52 -21.17
N GLY A 286 21.40 -26.47 -21.63
CA GLY A 286 21.19 -27.13 -22.93
C GLY A 286 21.35 -26.20 -24.14
N PRO A 287 20.85 -26.62 -25.33
CA PRO A 287 20.86 -25.76 -26.51
C PRO A 287 19.89 -24.58 -26.33
N GLY A 288 20.43 -23.36 -26.24
CA GLY A 288 19.64 -22.15 -26.04
C GLY A 288 20.45 -20.97 -25.51
N ARG A 289 19.76 -19.87 -25.17
CA ARG A 289 20.38 -18.74 -24.48
C ARG A 289 20.69 -19.15 -23.03
N PRO A 290 21.89 -18.84 -22.51
CA PRO A 290 22.20 -19.11 -21.10
C PRO A 290 21.20 -18.38 -20.21
N MET A 291 20.75 -19.07 -19.16
CA MET A 291 19.83 -18.53 -18.17
C MET A 291 20.60 -17.80 -17.08
N LEU A 292 19.92 -16.93 -16.34
CA LEU A 292 20.51 -16.15 -15.27
C LEU A 292 20.09 -16.76 -13.93
N ARG A 293 21.05 -17.17 -13.12
CA ARG A 293 20.85 -17.54 -11.72
C ARG A 293 21.08 -16.32 -10.85
N LEU A 294 20.11 -16.02 -10.01
CA LEU A 294 20.24 -14.99 -8.98
C LEU A 294 20.93 -15.61 -7.77
N ARG A 295 21.90 -14.91 -7.19
CA ARG A 295 22.58 -15.37 -5.97
C ARG A 295 22.86 -14.20 -5.06
N ALA A 296 22.46 -14.28 -3.81
CA ALA A 296 22.84 -13.30 -2.81
C ALA A 296 24.35 -13.42 -2.52
N VAL A 297 25.04 -12.28 -2.52
CA VAL A 297 26.50 -12.19 -2.26
C VAL A 297 26.82 -11.33 -1.06
N HIS A 298 25.88 -10.50 -0.61
CA HIS A 298 26.05 -9.68 0.57
C HIS A 298 25.76 -10.49 1.84
N ASP A 299 26.72 -10.50 2.75
CA ASP A 299 26.70 -11.28 3.98
C ASP A 299 25.47 -11.01 4.86
N ALA A 300 24.98 -9.76 4.89
CA ALA A 300 23.78 -9.40 5.64
C ALA A 300 22.51 -9.97 5.00
N LEU A 301 22.40 -9.94 3.67
CA LEU A 301 21.23 -10.48 2.96
C LEU A 301 21.16 -12.01 3.07
N LEU A 302 22.31 -12.68 3.01
CA LEU A 302 22.41 -14.13 3.15
C LEU A 302 22.04 -14.64 4.55
N ARG A 303 22.31 -13.85 5.60
CA ARG A 303 22.08 -14.24 7.00
C ARG A 303 20.81 -13.67 7.61
N ALA A 304 20.21 -12.67 6.96
CA ALA A 304 18.95 -12.08 7.39
C ALA A 304 17.88 -13.16 7.51
N ARG A 305 17.14 -13.11 8.61
CA ARG A 305 15.81 -13.73 8.67
C ARG A 305 14.90 -13.03 7.66
N PRO A 306 13.82 -13.67 7.18
CA PRO A 306 12.97 -13.08 6.15
C PRO A 306 12.49 -11.68 6.52
N GLU A 307 12.12 -11.47 7.78
CA GLU A 307 11.61 -10.21 8.31
C GLU A 307 12.68 -9.09 8.38
N GLU A 308 13.97 -9.46 8.33
CA GLU A 308 15.10 -8.52 8.38
C GLU A 308 15.57 -8.11 6.97
N VAL A 309 15.05 -8.74 5.91
CA VAL A 309 15.40 -8.41 4.52
C VAL A 309 15.08 -6.94 4.18
N PRO A 310 13.90 -6.39 4.54
CA PRO A 310 13.58 -4.97 4.41
C PRO A 310 14.70 -4.04 4.89
N ASP A 311 15.11 -4.17 6.15
CA ASP A 311 16.15 -3.35 6.79
C ASP A 311 17.49 -3.43 6.04
N VAL A 312 17.85 -4.62 5.57
CA VAL A 312 19.08 -4.83 4.78
C VAL A 312 19.02 -4.08 3.45
N LEU A 313 17.86 -4.12 2.77
CA LEU A 313 17.67 -3.38 1.52
C LEU A 313 17.71 -1.88 1.79
N GLU A 314 16.97 -1.37 2.76
CA GLU A 314 16.95 0.05 3.13
C GLU A 314 18.34 0.58 3.47
N GLY A 315 19.06 -0.12 4.36
CA GLY A 315 20.42 0.27 4.75
C GLY A 315 21.37 0.32 3.55
N ARG A 316 21.18 -0.55 2.55
CA ARG A 316 22.02 -0.56 1.35
C ARG A 316 21.61 0.50 0.32
N PHE A 317 20.32 0.71 0.12
CA PHE A 317 19.79 1.67 -0.85
C PHE A 317 20.01 3.12 -0.40
N ALA A 318 20.07 3.36 0.91
CA ALA A 318 20.43 4.67 1.48
C ALA A 318 21.89 5.11 1.21
N LEU A 319 22.76 4.20 0.78
CA LEU A 319 24.16 4.53 0.52
C LEU A 319 24.31 5.25 -0.82
N PRO A 320 25.13 6.31 -0.89
CA PRO A 320 25.30 7.08 -2.11
C PRO A 320 25.94 6.23 -3.21
N THR A 321 25.39 6.34 -4.42
CA THR A 321 25.88 5.65 -5.61
C THR A 321 26.67 6.57 -6.53
N ASP A 322 27.52 5.99 -7.38
CA ASP A 322 28.12 6.67 -8.52
C ASP A 322 27.15 6.78 -9.70
N ALA A 323 27.62 7.31 -10.83
CA ALA A 323 26.82 7.45 -12.06
C ALA A 323 26.37 6.10 -12.65
N ASP A 324 27.05 5.00 -12.30
CA ASP A 324 26.71 3.64 -12.72
C ASP A 324 25.76 2.95 -11.72
N GLY A 325 25.28 3.66 -10.69
CA GLY A 325 24.41 3.09 -9.65
C GLY A 325 25.15 2.22 -8.64
N ARG A 326 26.49 2.16 -8.68
CA ARG A 326 27.28 1.38 -7.71
C ARG A 326 27.51 2.18 -6.45
N VAL A 327 27.40 1.53 -5.29
CA VAL A 327 27.70 2.20 -4.02
C VAL A 327 29.17 2.65 -4.00
N ARG A 328 29.37 3.95 -3.76
CA ARG A 328 30.68 4.61 -3.80
C ARG A 328 31.64 4.03 -2.76
N ASP A 329 32.92 3.96 -3.13
CA ASP A 329 33.96 3.33 -2.31
C ASP A 329 34.27 4.05 -0.98
N ASP A 330 33.97 5.34 -0.88
CA ASP A 330 34.06 6.12 0.35
C ASP A 330 32.93 5.77 1.33
N ALA A 331 31.72 5.56 0.83
CA ALA A 331 30.58 5.10 1.63
C ALA A 331 30.79 3.68 2.17
N ARG A 332 31.36 2.76 1.37
CA ARG A 332 31.72 1.40 1.81
C ARG A 332 32.72 1.38 2.97
N ARG A 333 33.56 2.42 3.13
CA ARG A 333 34.57 2.50 4.20
C ARG A 333 34.00 2.91 5.56
N GLY A 334 32.77 3.43 5.62
CA GLY A 334 32.08 3.73 6.88
C GLY A 334 31.82 2.48 7.72
N GLU A 335 31.51 1.36 7.07
CA GLU A 335 31.24 0.05 7.69
C GLU A 335 32.53 -0.66 8.15
N ARG A 336 33.68 -0.32 7.55
CA ARG A 336 34.98 -0.92 7.87
C ARG A 336 35.93 0.14 8.40
N ARG A 337 35.67 0.66 9.60
CA ARG A 337 36.73 1.35 10.35
C ARG A 337 37.88 0.36 10.59
N PRO A 338 39.09 0.60 10.04
CA PRO A 338 40.21 -0.28 10.26
C PRO A 338 40.54 -0.36 11.75
N VAL A 339 40.97 -1.52 12.24
CA VAL A 339 41.21 -1.80 13.67
C VAL A 339 42.16 -0.75 14.30
N TRP A 340 43.08 -0.18 13.53
CA TRP A 340 44.02 0.86 13.97
C TRP A 340 43.42 2.27 14.13
N LYS A 341 42.19 2.51 13.67
CA LYS A 341 41.45 3.77 13.93
C LYS A 341 40.51 3.69 15.15
N ARG A 342 40.48 2.57 15.87
CA ARG A 342 39.77 2.47 17.15
C ARG A 342 40.64 3.15 18.22
N ARG A 343 40.13 4.20 18.88
CA ARG A 343 40.80 4.78 20.05
C ARG A 343 40.93 3.67 21.09
N ARG A 344 42.17 3.36 21.49
CA ARG A 344 42.42 2.59 22.70
C ARG A 344 42.02 3.48 23.87
N TRP A 345 41.12 2.97 24.70
CA TRP A 345 40.90 3.52 26.04
C TRP A 345 42.14 3.21 26.89
#